data_AF-A0A371LXX5-F1
#
_entry.id   AF-A0A371LXX5-F1
#
_cell.length_a   1.000
_cell.length_b   1.000
_cell.length_c   1.000
_cell.angle_alpha   90.00
_cell.angle_beta   90.00
_cell.angle_gamma   90.00
#
_symmetry.space_group_name_H-M   'P 1'
#
loop_
_entity.id
_entity.type
_entity.pdbx_description
1 polymer ?
#
loop_
_entity_poly.entity_id
_entity_poly.type
_entity_poly.pdbx_seq_one_letter_code
_entity_poly.pdbx_strand_id
1 'polypeptide(L)' 'MRDLDETDMEILSLLAEDARRPFSSIGEEVDLSGPAVSDRVKRLEEA' A
#
# COMPACT_ATOMS: atom_id res chain seq x y z
N MET A 1 -17.75 1.38 -5.46
CA MET A 1 -16.53 1.84 -4.77
C MET A 1 -16.37 0.97 -3.54
N ARG A 2 -15.26 0.26 -3.41
CA ARG A 2 -14.86 -0.28 -2.11
C ARG A 2 -14.42 0.89 -1.25
N ASP A 3 -14.80 0.87 0.02
CA ASP A 3 -14.25 1.82 0.97
C ASP A 3 -12.78 1.46 1.21
N LEU A 4 -11.91 2.47 1.08
CA LEU A 4 -10.49 2.36 1.42
C LEU A 4 -10.38 2.23 2.94
N ASP A 5 -9.63 1.24 3.41
CA ASP A 5 -9.30 1.15 4.83
C ASP A 5 -8.14 2.10 5.20
N GLU A 6 -7.90 2.27 6.50
CA GLU A 6 -6.84 3.16 7.00
C GLU A 6 -5.45 2.73 6.49
N THR A 7 -5.21 1.42 6.40
CA THR A 7 -3.96 0.87 5.87
C THR A 7 -3.78 1.18 4.38
N ASP A 8 -4.84 1.09 3.58
CA ASP A 8 -4.80 1.44 2.16
C ASP A 8 -4.47 2.93 1.97
N MET A 9 -5.05 3.81 2.80
CA MET A 9 -4.74 5.25 2.79
C MET A 9 -3.29 5.54 3.17
N GLU A 10 -2.74 4.80 4.12
CA GLU A 10 -1.34 4.95 4.54
C GLU A 10 -0.38 4.45 3.45
N ILE A 11 -0.66 3.30 2.82
CA ILE A 11 0.08 2.80 1.66
C ILE A 11 0.08 3.83 0.53
N LEU A 12 -1.07 4.41 0.20
CA LEU A 12 -1.19 5.45 -0.83
C LEU A 12 -0.39 6.70 -0.47
N SER A 13 -0.38 7.09 0.81
CA SER A 13 0.38 8.25 1.29
C SER A 13 1.89 8.04 1.15
N LEU A 14 2.39 6.86 1.52
CA LEU A 14 3.81 6.50 1.40
C LEU A 14 4.27 6.42 -0.07
N LEU A 15 3.41 5.89 -0.96
CA LEU A 15 3.67 5.85 -2.41
C LEU A 15 3.57 7.23 -3.06
N ALA A 16 2.69 8.10 -2.58
CA ALA A 16 2.60 9.48 -3.06
C ALA A 16 3.86 10.28 -2.70
N GLU A 17 4.49 9.98 -1.56
CA GLU A 17 5.78 10.55 -1.17
C GLU A 17 6.93 10.01 -2.02
N ASP A 18 7.02 8.69 -2.22
CA ASP A 18 7.99 8.04 -3.09
C ASP A 18 7.42 6.79 -3.78
N ALA A 19 7.02 6.95 -5.03
CA ALA A 19 6.42 5.88 -5.83
C ALA A 19 7.39 4.72 -6.15
N ARG A 20 8.70 4.89 -5.92
CA ARG A 20 9.71 3.84 -6.13
C ARG A 20 10.05 3.09 -4.85
N ARG A 21 9.43 3.44 -3.72
CA ARG A 21 9.68 2.79 -2.43
C ARG A 21 9.37 1.28 -2.55
N PRO A 22 10.28 0.39 -2.12
CA PRO A 22 10.02 -1.04 -2.16
C PRO A 22 8.84 -1.40 -1.27
N PHE A 23 7.96 -2.31 -1.74
CA PHE A 23 6.80 -2.76 -0.95
C PHE A 23 7.19 -3.42 0.37
N SER A 24 8.37 -4.03 0.47
CA SER A 24 8.88 -4.56 1.75
C SER A 24 9.08 -3.46 2.80
N SER A 25 9.61 -2.30 2.38
CA SER A 25 9.81 -1.15 3.27
C SER A 25 8.48 -0.50 3.65
N ILE A 26 7.52 -0.43 2.73
CA ILE A 26 6.16 0.02 3.07
C ILE A 26 5.52 -0.94 4.08
N GLY A 27 5.70 -2.25 3.89
CA GLY A 27 5.20 -3.28 4.79
C GLY A 27 5.74 -3.15 6.21
N GLU A 28 7.02 -2.81 6.37
CA GLU A 28 7.62 -2.53 7.67
C GLU A 28 6.93 -1.36 8.41
N GLU A 29 6.51 -0.31 7.68
CA GLU A 29 5.82 0.85 8.27
C GLU A 29 4.37 0.55 8.66
N VAL A 30 3.67 -0.30 7.88
CA VAL A 30 2.23 -0.58 8.07
C VAL A 30 1.93 -1.95 8.68
N ASP A 31 2.92 -2.61 9.28
CA ASP A 31 2.84 -3.95 9.90
C ASP A 31 2.28 -5.03 8.93
N LEU A 32 2.80 -5.04 7.70
CA LEU A 32 2.46 -6.01 6.66
C LEU A 32 3.72 -6.60 6.01
N SER A 33 3.55 -7.75 5.38
CA SER A 33 4.59 -8.25 4.47
C SER A 33 4.58 -7.50 3.14
N GLY A 34 5.73 -7.41 2.48
CA GLY A 34 5.81 -6.83 1.13
C GLY A 34 4.82 -7.41 0.11
N PRO A 35 4.61 -8.75 0.06
CA PRO A 35 3.57 -9.34 -0.78
C PRO A 35 2.14 -8.86 -0.43
N ALA A 36 1.81 -8.72 0.86
CA ALA A 36 0.50 -8.23 1.28
C ALA A 36 0.26 -6.77 0.85
N VAL A 37 1.31 -5.93 0.90
CA VAL A 37 1.26 -4.57 0.35
C VAL A 37 1.07 -4.61 -1.17
N SER A 38 1.81 -5.46 -1.89
CA SER A 38 1.66 -5.61 -3.34
C SER A 38 0.24 -6.00 -3.73
N ASP A 39 -0.38 -6.94 -3.02
CA ASP A 39 -1.76 -7.37 -3.27
C ASP A 39 -2.77 -6.25 -2.98
N ARG A 40 -2.53 -5.43 -1.94
CA ARG A 40 -3.32 -4.22 -1.67
C ARG A 40 -3.21 -3.22 -2.80
N VAL A 41 -2.01 -2.83 -3.20
CA VAL A 41 -1.77 -1.88 -4.30
C VAL A 41 -2.46 -2.33 -5.59
N LYS A 42 -2.31 -3.61 -5.96
CA LYS A 42 -2.97 -4.16 -7.14
C LYS A 42 -4.50 -4.04 -7.06
N ARG A 43 -5.10 -4.30 -5.90
CA ARG A 43 -6.54 -4.12 -5.70
C ARG A 43 -6.97 -2.65 -5.80
N LEU A 44 -6.10 -1.71 -5.44
CA LEU A 44 -6.35 -0.26 -5.54
C LEU A 44 -6.26 0.24 -6.99
N GLU A 45 -5.37 -0.32 -7.80
CA GLU A 45 -5.24 0.03 -9.23
C GLU A 45 -6.43 -0.45 -10.07
N GLU A 46 -7.09 -1.53 -9.66
CA GLU A 46 -8.24 -2.13 -10.36
C GLU A 46 -9.61 -1.51 -9.97
N ALA A 47 -9.64 -0.62 -8.96
CA ALA A 47 -10.86 -0.05 -8.36
C ALA A 47 -11.39 1.20 -9.07
#